data_AF-A0A0D1ZVK2-F1
#
_entry.id   AF-A0A0D1ZVK2-F1
#
_cell.length_a   1.000
_cell.length_b   1.000
_cell.length_c   1.000
_cell.angle_alpha   90.00
_cell.angle_beta   90.00
_cell.angle_gamma   90.00
#
_symmetry.space_group_name_H-M   'P 1'
#
loop_
_entity.id
_entity.type
_entity.pdbx_description
1 polymer ?
#
loop_
_entity_poly.entity_id
_entity_poly.type
_entity_poly.pdbx_seq_one_letter_code
_entity_poly.pdbx_strand_id
1 'polypeptide(L)'
;MRQSALIISKLAQSSRQPLLKAFRLPAANCSLSGKINRLSFSFQPLICERCFSMATSTRSSKRQKTGAGAAAETGDSMPYKLIYWPGIPGRGEHIRLAFEATGTPYVDVSNGTDAGVKAVMAQISDKNIGDDNNPPPLAPPILQHGDDILLSQTPNILAYLGPKLGLVPDVADDSVGMYHVNALALTALDGLSNEPHDVHHPIASGAYYEEQKEEALKKAADYRAVRLPKFLGYFERVLSGPASGGGEWLYGGKMTYADLVLFQTVDGVSYAFPKCMGKLKSSGKYGKVFALYERVKALDKIKSYLESDRRQKYSMGIYRHYPELDED
;
A
#
# COMPACT_ATOMS: atom_id res chain seq x y z
N MET A 1 -26.53 13.68 5.71
CA MET A 1 -25.37 13.37 4.83
C MET A 1 -24.50 14.58 4.43
N ARG A 2 -24.88 15.86 4.68
CA ARG A 2 -24.05 17.03 4.33
C ARG A 2 -23.04 17.48 5.41
N GLN A 3 -23.06 16.93 6.62
CA GLN A 3 -22.18 17.38 7.72
C GLN A 3 -20.81 16.67 7.75
N SER A 4 -20.73 15.38 7.44
CA SER A 4 -19.47 14.63 7.54
C SER A 4 -18.43 15.05 6.48
N ALA A 5 -18.86 15.39 5.27
CA ALA A 5 -17.99 15.91 4.21
C ALA A 5 -17.46 17.33 4.53
N LEU A 6 -18.21 18.12 5.31
CA LEU A 6 -17.83 19.49 5.67
C LEU A 6 -16.79 19.53 6.81
N ILE A 7 -16.72 18.48 7.63
CA ILE A 7 -15.79 18.39 8.77
C ILE A 7 -14.38 18.01 8.29
N ILE A 8 -14.27 17.14 7.27
CA ILE A 8 -12.98 16.76 6.70
C ILE A 8 -12.31 17.96 6.01
N SER A 9 -13.06 18.83 5.32
CA SER A 9 -12.45 19.96 4.61
C SER A 9 -12.19 21.21 5.47
N LYS A 10 -12.95 21.44 6.55
CA LYS A 10 -12.69 22.58 7.45
C LYS A 10 -11.43 22.41 8.30
N LEU A 11 -11.01 21.18 8.60
CA LEU A 11 -9.86 20.92 9.47
C LEU A 11 -8.50 21.03 8.75
N ALA A 12 -8.47 20.95 7.42
CA ALA A 12 -7.25 21.13 6.63
C ALA A 12 -6.81 22.61 6.46
N GLN A 13 -7.67 23.58 6.81
CA GLN A 13 -7.42 25.00 6.60
C GLN A 13 -6.71 25.72 7.76
N SER A 14 -6.63 25.13 8.97
CA SER A 14 -6.17 25.89 10.16
C SER A 14 -4.66 25.94 10.38
N SER A 15 -3.81 25.48 9.45
CA SER A 15 -2.36 25.39 9.63
C SER A 15 -1.51 26.28 8.70
N ARG A 16 -2.09 27.30 8.05
CA ARG A 16 -1.32 28.23 7.20
C ARG A 16 -0.98 29.53 7.92
N GLN A 17 0.28 29.71 8.31
CA GLN A 17 0.93 31.01 8.42
C GLN A 17 2.11 31.08 7.43
N PRO A 18 2.35 32.21 6.73
CA PRO A 18 3.44 32.33 5.79
C PRO A 18 4.72 32.81 6.47
N LEU A 19 5.79 32.01 6.43
CA LEU A 19 7.15 32.47 6.73
C LEU A 19 7.94 32.63 5.42
N LEU A 20 7.81 33.81 4.82
CA LEU A 20 8.75 34.30 3.80
C LEU A 20 9.86 35.07 4.51
N LYS A 21 11.04 34.46 4.65
CA LYS A 21 12.30 35.19 4.80
C LYS A 21 13.35 34.60 3.87
N ALA A 22 13.89 35.51 3.07
CA ALA A 22 14.84 35.28 2.00
C ALA A 22 16.16 34.66 2.49
N PHE A 23 16.61 33.63 1.78
CA PHE A 23 18.00 33.18 1.79
C PHE A 23 18.63 33.51 0.44
N ARG A 24 19.56 34.48 0.41
CA ARG A 24 20.48 34.69 -0.71
C ARG A 24 21.65 33.72 -0.55
N LEU A 25 21.90 32.90 -1.57
CA LEU A 25 23.14 32.12 -1.71
C LEU A 25 24.14 32.94 -2.55
N PRO A 26 25.44 32.98 -2.20
CA PRO A 26 26.47 33.54 -3.07
C PRO A 26 26.88 32.53 -4.15
N ALA A 27 27.08 33.03 -5.37
CA ALA A 27 27.59 32.27 -6.50
C ALA A 27 29.08 31.94 -6.30
N ALA A 28 29.46 30.68 -6.43
CA ALA A 28 30.84 30.24 -6.53
C ALA A 28 31.17 29.93 -8.00
N ASN A 29 32.11 30.70 -8.55
CA ASN A 29 32.70 30.47 -9.87
C ASN A 29 33.51 29.18 -9.87
N CYS A 30 33.21 28.28 -10.79
CA CYS A 30 33.98 27.07 -11.04
C CYS A 30 34.98 27.33 -12.17
N SER A 31 36.28 27.33 -11.87
CA SER A 31 37.34 27.26 -12.89
C SER A 31 37.95 25.86 -12.91
N LEU A 32 37.96 25.26 -14.10
CA LEU A 32 38.60 23.98 -14.39
C LEU A 32 40.10 24.20 -14.63
N SER A 33 40.95 23.55 -13.83
CA SER A 33 42.23 22.98 -14.31
C SER A 33 42.80 22.02 -13.26
N GLY A 34 43.33 20.86 -13.66
CA GLY A 34 44.08 20.02 -12.72
C GLY A 34 44.25 18.54 -13.07
N LYS A 35 45.12 18.27 -14.06
CA LYS A 35 46.05 17.13 -14.22
C LYS A 35 45.71 15.76 -13.59
N ILE A 36 45.62 14.77 -14.48
CA ILE A 36 45.65 13.33 -14.21
C ILE A 36 47.05 12.93 -13.75
N ASN A 37 47.17 12.29 -12.58
CA ASN A 37 48.35 11.51 -12.21
C ASN A 37 47.93 10.14 -11.66
N ARG A 38 48.48 9.09 -12.28
CA ARG A 38 48.38 7.69 -11.86
C ARG A 38 49.06 7.51 -10.50
N LEU A 39 48.38 6.85 -9.57
CA LEU A 39 49.02 6.20 -8.43
C LEU A 39 48.41 4.82 -8.22
N SER A 40 49.27 3.82 -8.38
CA SER A 40 49.10 2.41 -8.06
C SER A 40 49.00 2.20 -6.55
N PHE A 41 47.98 1.48 -6.08
CA PHE A 41 47.91 1.00 -4.70
C PHE A 41 48.24 -0.49 -4.64
N SER A 42 49.29 -0.81 -3.90
CA SER A 42 49.68 -2.16 -3.49
C SER A 42 48.84 -2.61 -2.29
N PHE A 43 48.30 -3.83 -2.37
CA PHE A 43 47.64 -4.53 -1.27
C PHE A 43 48.67 -5.11 -0.29
N GLN A 44 48.48 -4.88 1.01
CA GLN A 44 49.06 -5.70 2.09
C GLN A 44 48.00 -5.88 3.20
N PRO A 45 47.75 -7.12 3.67
CA PRO A 45 46.86 -7.37 4.80
C PRO A 45 47.65 -7.36 6.12
N LEU A 46 47.12 -6.66 7.13
CA LEU A 46 47.60 -6.74 8.51
C LEU A 46 46.80 -7.79 9.27
N ILE A 47 47.47 -8.91 9.55
CA ILE A 47 47.08 -9.94 10.52
C ILE A 47 47.39 -9.40 11.92
N CYS A 48 46.41 -9.44 12.82
CA CYS A 48 46.64 -9.20 14.25
C CYS A 48 46.14 -10.42 15.03
N GLU A 49 47.09 -11.23 15.52
CA GLU A 49 46.86 -12.30 16.48
C GLU A 49 47.07 -11.80 17.92
N ARG A 50 46.42 -12.52 18.85
CA ARG A 50 46.54 -12.54 20.33
C ARG A 50 45.50 -11.69 21.08
N CYS A 51 44.57 -12.33 21.77
CA CYS A 51 44.83 -13.00 23.05
C CYS A 51 43.64 -13.86 23.51
N PHE A 52 43.98 -15.09 23.89
CA PHE A 52 43.15 -16.09 24.54
C PHE A 52 42.93 -15.68 26.01
N SER A 53 41.70 -15.73 26.52
CA SER A 53 41.44 -15.87 27.96
C SER A 53 40.14 -16.62 28.18
N MET A 54 40.28 -17.88 28.56
CA MET A 54 39.22 -18.72 29.11
C MET A 54 38.99 -18.32 30.57
N ALA A 55 37.75 -17.96 30.91
CA ALA A 55 37.27 -17.95 32.29
C ALA A 55 36.22 -19.05 32.45
N THR A 56 36.64 -20.16 33.04
CA THR A 56 35.78 -21.24 33.52
C THR A 56 34.96 -20.75 34.71
N SER A 57 33.63 -20.78 34.59
CA SER A 57 32.73 -20.68 35.74
C SER A 57 31.76 -21.86 35.72
N THR A 58 32.08 -22.87 36.51
CA THR A 58 31.21 -24.00 36.83
C THR A 58 30.15 -23.54 37.83
N ARG A 59 28.86 -23.58 37.46
CA ARG A 59 27.77 -23.65 38.44
C ARG A 59 26.81 -24.79 38.15
N SER A 60 26.84 -25.69 39.12
CA SER A 60 26.06 -26.90 39.38
C SER A 60 24.57 -26.82 39.03
N SER A 61 24.07 -27.92 38.45
CA SER A 61 22.66 -28.20 38.23
C SER A 61 21.91 -28.37 39.54
N LYS A 62 20.85 -27.58 39.75
CA LYS A 62 19.76 -27.92 40.67
C LYS A 62 18.45 -27.87 39.90
N ARG A 63 17.88 -29.06 39.72
CA ARG A 63 16.56 -29.32 39.16
C ARG A 63 15.52 -28.83 40.18
N GLN A 64 14.77 -27.78 39.85
CA GLN A 64 13.60 -27.36 40.60
C GLN A 64 12.38 -27.40 39.67
N LYS A 65 11.48 -28.34 39.96
CA LYS A 65 10.13 -28.43 39.41
C LYS A 65 9.27 -27.41 40.16
N THR A 66 8.72 -26.40 39.49
CA THR A 66 7.47 -25.73 39.86
C THR A 66 7.09 -24.70 38.80
N GLY A 67 5.81 -24.68 38.43
CA GLY A 67 5.16 -23.55 37.77
C GLY A 67 4.95 -23.73 36.28
N ALA A 68 3.70 -23.95 35.89
CA ALA A 68 3.22 -23.73 34.53
C ALA A 68 3.51 -22.27 34.15
N GLY A 69 4.61 -22.04 33.46
CA GLY A 69 4.95 -20.76 32.85
C GLY A 69 4.17 -20.62 31.55
N ALA A 70 3.46 -19.50 31.41
CA ALA A 70 2.78 -19.09 30.20
C ALA A 70 3.66 -19.35 28.97
N ALA A 71 3.16 -20.19 28.07
CA ALA A 71 3.66 -20.21 26.72
C ALA A 71 3.47 -18.79 26.17
N ALA A 72 4.55 -18.17 25.68
CA ALA A 72 4.43 -16.99 24.86
C ALA A 72 3.44 -17.34 23.73
N GLU A 73 2.29 -16.68 23.71
CA GLU A 73 1.36 -16.82 22.61
C GLU A 73 2.15 -16.51 21.34
N THR A 74 2.20 -17.47 20.41
CA THR A 74 2.71 -17.22 19.07
C THR A 74 1.94 -16.03 18.54
N GLY A 75 2.62 -14.94 18.18
CA GLY A 75 1.99 -13.66 17.82
C GLY A 75 1.01 -13.69 16.62
N ASP A 76 0.65 -14.86 16.10
CA ASP A 76 -0.44 -15.08 15.13
C ASP A 76 -1.83 -15.22 15.78
N SER A 77 -1.94 -15.34 17.12
CA SER A 77 -3.26 -15.31 17.82
C SER A 77 -3.77 -13.90 18.09
N MET A 78 -2.93 -12.87 17.89
CA MET A 78 -3.24 -11.51 18.27
C MET A 78 -4.21 -10.86 17.26
N PRO A 79 -5.15 -10.02 17.72
CA PRO A 79 -6.14 -9.42 16.83
C PRO A 79 -5.51 -8.39 15.89
N TYR A 80 -5.88 -8.45 14.61
CA TYR A 80 -5.60 -7.39 13.65
C TYR A 80 -6.59 -6.24 13.80
N LYS A 81 -6.09 -5.01 13.82
CA LYS A 81 -6.91 -3.79 13.81
C LYS A 81 -6.48 -2.91 12.63
N LEU A 82 -7.42 -2.57 11.76
CA LEU A 82 -7.22 -1.65 10.66
C LEU A 82 -7.74 -0.26 11.05
N ILE A 83 -6.87 0.74 10.98
CA ILE A 83 -7.20 2.16 11.18
C ILE A 83 -7.10 2.85 9.82
N TYR A 84 -8.25 3.25 9.28
CA TYR A 84 -8.37 3.95 7.99
C TYR A 84 -9.47 5.02 8.01
N TRP A 85 -9.61 5.87 7.00
CA TRP A 85 -10.72 6.82 6.94
C TRP A 85 -12.07 6.09 6.82
N PRO A 86 -13.10 6.48 7.61
CA PRO A 86 -14.43 5.88 7.51
C PRO A 86 -15.20 6.36 6.28
N GLY A 87 -16.18 5.55 5.84
CA GLY A 87 -17.15 5.93 4.80
C GLY A 87 -16.59 5.97 3.38
N ILE A 88 -15.34 5.53 3.18
CA ILE A 88 -14.72 5.32 1.87
C ILE A 88 -13.95 3.99 1.86
N PRO A 89 -13.87 3.29 0.71
CA PRO A 89 -12.97 2.15 0.56
C PRO A 89 -11.51 2.62 0.69
N GLY A 90 -11.12 3.54 -0.19
CA GLY A 90 -9.81 4.17 -0.23
C GLY A 90 -8.64 3.18 -0.24
N ARG A 91 -7.48 3.62 0.29
CA ARG A 91 -6.23 2.84 0.33
C ARG A 91 -6.29 1.67 1.32
N GLY A 92 -7.22 1.71 2.28
CA GLY A 92 -7.44 0.64 3.25
C GLY A 92 -8.13 -0.59 2.65
N GLU A 93 -8.83 -0.42 1.52
CA GLU A 93 -9.63 -1.50 0.92
C GLU A 93 -8.81 -2.71 0.48
N HIS A 94 -7.58 -2.48 0.02
CA HIS A 94 -6.66 -3.55 -0.35
C HIS A 94 -6.34 -4.47 0.83
N ILE A 95 -6.25 -3.90 2.04
CA ILE A 95 -5.97 -4.65 3.27
C ILE A 95 -7.24 -5.38 3.74
N ARG A 96 -8.41 -4.73 3.64
CA ARG A 96 -9.70 -5.39 3.93
C ARG A 96 -9.87 -6.63 3.05
N LEU A 97 -9.64 -6.51 1.75
CA LEU A 97 -9.76 -7.63 0.82
C LEU A 97 -8.79 -8.78 1.13
N ALA A 98 -7.58 -8.50 1.64
CA ALA A 98 -6.67 -9.56 2.08
C ALA A 98 -7.23 -10.36 3.27
N PHE A 99 -7.80 -9.67 4.27
CA PHE A 99 -8.48 -10.33 5.39
C PHE A 99 -9.75 -11.07 4.96
N GLU A 100 -10.59 -10.43 4.15
CA GLU A 100 -11.86 -10.99 3.69
C GLU A 100 -11.64 -12.21 2.79
N ALA A 101 -10.69 -12.16 1.84
CA ALA A 101 -10.34 -13.30 0.98
C ALA A 101 -9.91 -14.53 1.77
N THR A 102 -9.23 -14.32 2.90
CA THR A 102 -8.71 -15.40 3.74
C THR A 102 -9.67 -15.79 4.86
N GLY A 103 -10.71 -14.97 5.11
CA GLY A 103 -11.62 -15.14 6.25
C GLY A 103 -10.93 -14.87 7.59
N THR A 104 -9.84 -14.10 7.56
CA THR A 104 -9.05 -13.78 8.76
C THR A 104 -9.78 -12.70 9.56
N PRO A 105 -10.06 -12.93 10.86
CA PRO A 105 -10.69 -11.94 11.71
C PRO A 105 -9.86 -10.66 11.83
N TYR A 106 -10.50 -9.51 11.69
CA TYR A 106 -9.90 -8.20 11.94
C TYR A 106 -10.96 -7.23 12.43
N VAL A 107 -10.51 -6.17 13.11
CA VAL A 107 -11.36 -5.05 13.53
C VAL A 107 -11.10 -3.86 12.61
N ASP A 108 -12.12 -3.43 11.86
CA ASP A 108 -12.08 -2.13 11.16
C ASP A 108 -12.45 -1.02 12.15
N VAL A 109 -11.44 -0.49 12.83
CA VAL A 109 -11.59 0.46 13.94
C VAL A 109 -12.44 1.67 13.54
N SER A 110 -12.26 2.12 12.30
CA SER A 110 -12.83 3.38 11.87
C SER A 110 -14.24 3.26 11.32
N ASN A 111 -14.57 2.15 10.65
CA ASN A 111 -15.95 1.92 10.21
C ASN A 111 -16.83 1.35 11.33
N GLY A 112 -16.25 0.83 12.42
CA GLY A 112 -16.99 0.25 13.54
C GLY A 112 -17.48 1.24 14.59
N THR A 113 -17.05 2.50 14.59
CA THR A 113 -17.41 3.49 15.63
C THR A 113 -17.46 4.93 15.11
N ASP A 114 -18.27 5.79 15.74
CA ASP A 114 -18.27 7.25 15.49
C ASP A 114 -16.92 7.92 15.84
N ALA A 115 -16.04 7.21 16.55
CA ALA A 115 -14.70 7.64 16.90
C ALA A 115 -13.66 7.35 15.80
N GLY A 116 -14.04 6.75 14.67
CA GLY A 116 -13.09 6.34 13.62
C GLY A 116 -12.20 7.46 13.08
N VAL A 117 -12.75 8.66 12.88
CA VAL A 117 -11.96 9.83 12.50
C VAL A 117 -10.94 10.19 13.60
N LYS A 118 -11.34 10.13 14.87
CA LYS A 118 -10.43 10.44 16.00
C LYS A 118 -9.29 9.43 16.09
N ALA A 119 -9.56 8.14 15.84
CA ALA A 119 -8.53 7.11 15.83
C ALA A 119 -7.46 7.38 14.76
N VAL A 120 -7.88 7.75 13.53
CA VAL A 120 -6.94 8.15 12.48
C VAL A 120 -6.18 9.42 12.87
N MET A 121 -6.89 10.47 13.31
CA MET A 121 -6.29 11.75 13.67
C MET A 121 -5.27 11.64 14.81
N ALA A 122 -5.52 10.77 15.79
CA ALA A 122 -4.58 10.50 16.86
C ALA A 122 -3.27 9.91 16.33
N GLN A 123 -3.35 9.00 15.36
CA GLN A 123 -2.17 8.36 14.78
C GLN A 123 -1.34 9.29 13.91
N ILE A 124 -1.97 10.18 13.13
CA ILE A 124 -1.28 11.06 12.17
C ILE A 124 -1.03 12.48 12.69
N SER A 125 -1.29 12.73 13.98
CA SER A 125 -1.00 14.02 14.59
C SER A 125 0.51 14.27 14.58
N ASP A 126 0.91 15.51 14.31
CA ASP A 126 2.27 16.03 14.49
C ASP A 126 2.83 15.85 15.92
N LYS A 127 1.96 15.63 16.91
CA LYS A 127 2.33 15.33 18.30
C LYS A 127 2.61 13.86 18.54
N ASN A 128 2.21 12.97 17.64
CA ASN A 128 2.56 11.56 17.73
C ASN A 128 4.00 11.39 17.23
N ILE A 129 4.91 11.06 18.14
CA ILE A 129 6.33 10.82 17.83
C ILE A 129 6.69 9.34 17.77
N GLY A 130 5.69 8.45 17.87
CA GLY A 130 5.89 7.01 17.95
C GLY A 130 6.15 6.50 19.37
N ASP A 131 6.66 5.27 19.45
CA ASP A 131 7.13 4.62 20.68
C ASP A 131 8.49 3.95 20.46
N ASP A 132 8.97 3.18 21.44
CA ASP A 132 10.28 2.50 21.41
C ASP A 132 10.46 1.56 20.22
N ASN A 133 9.37 1.04 19.66
CA ASN A 133 9.38 0.02 18.59
C ASN A 133 8.73 0.52 17.28
N ASN A 134 7.86 1.53 17.34
CA ASN A 134 7.03 1.95 16.23
C ASN A 134 7.24 3.44 15.90
N PRO A 135 7.77 3.77 14.71
CA PRO A 135 7.79 5.16 14.26
C PRO A 135 6.37 5.69 13.99
N PRO A 136 6.13 7.00 14.11
CA PRO A 136 4.80 7.56 13.93
C PRO A 136 4.34 7.42 12.46
N PRO A 137 3.11 6.96 12.21
CA PRO A 137 2.55 6.92 10.87
C PRO A 137 2.33 8.32 10.29
N LEU A 138 2.74 8.52 9.03
CA LEU A 138 2.45 9.77 8.30
C LEU A 138 0.97 9.87 7.89
N ALA A 139 0.38 8.76 7.44
CA ALA A 139 -0.96 8.70 6.88
C ALA A 139 -1.55 7.28 7.02
N PRO A 140 -2.89 7.14 7.09
CA PRO A 140 -3.53 5.84 6.97
C PRO A 140 -3.43 5.26 5.55
N PRO A 141 -3.51 3.93 5.37
CA PRO A 141 -3.90 2.93 6.35
C PRO A 141 -2.79 2.60 7.34
N ILE A 142 -3.22 2.24 8.55
CA ILE A 142 -2.37 1.75 9.64
C ILE A 142 -2.92 0.40 10.08
N LEU A 143 -2.05 -0.59 10.17
CA LEU A 143 -2.33 -1.89 10.75
C LEU A 143 -1.71 -1.94 12.14
N GLN A 144 -2.53 -2.21 13.15
CA GLN A 144 -2.05 -2.64 14.46
C GLN A 144 -2.22 -4.16 14.56
N HIS A 145 -1.19 -4.85 15.01
CA HIS A 145 -1.20 -6.29 15.26
C HIS A 145 -0.70 -6.57 16.68
N GLY A 146 -1.62 -6.95 17.57
CA GLY A 146 -1.33 -6.97 19.00
C GLY A 146 -1.04 -5.58 19.57
N ASP A 147 -0.21 -5.52 20.60
CA ASP A 147 0.13 -4.26 21.28
C ASP A 147 1.45 -3.64 20.79
N ASP A 148 2.32 -4.43 20.16
CA ASP A 148 3.69 -4.01 19.85
C ASP A 148 3.94 -3.64 18.38
N ILE A 149 3.04 -3.98 17.46
CA ILE A 149 3.25 -3.80 16.02
C ILE A 149 2.28 -2.77 15.46
N LEU A 150 2.84 -1.68 14.93
CA LEU A 150 2.12 -0.63 14.22
C LEU A 150 2.78 -0.37 12.87
N LEU A 151 2.12 -0.77 11.78
CA LEU A 151 2.63 -0.63 10.42
C LEU A 151 1.78 0.33 9.61
N SER A 152 2.42 1.15 8.78
CA SER A 152 1.74 2.03 7.81
C SER A 152 2.23 1.74 6.39
N GLN A 153 1.60 2.39 5.40
CA GLN A 153 1.72 2.16 3.95
C GLN A 153 1.06 0.85 3.49
N THR A 154 0.06 0.97 2.61
CA THR A 154 -0.66 -0.17 2.01
C THR A 154 0.27 -1.31 1.51
N PRO A 155 1.29 -1.06 0.66
CA PRO A 155 2.14 -2.14 0.17
C PRO A 155 2.97 -2.80 1.27
N ASN A 156 3.43 -2.02 2.26
CA ASN A 156 4.21 -2.55 3.39
C ASN A 156 3.34 -3.43 4.31
N ILE A 157 2.10 -2.99 4.59
CA ILE A 157 1.13 -3.78 5.36
C ILE A 157 0.80 -5.09 4.62
N LEU A 158 0.56 -5.03 3.31
CA LEU A 158 0.27 -6.24 2.52
C LEU A 158 1.47 -7.19 2.45
N ALA A 159 2.69 -6.66 2.35
CA ALA A 159 3.90 -7.47 2.41
C ALA A 159 4.02 -8.18 3.78
N TYR A 160 3.75 -7.49 4.88
CA TYR A 160 3.72 -8.09 6.21
C TYR A 160 2.66 -9.19 6.36
N LEU A 161 1.44 -8.93 5.86
CA LEU A 161 0.33 -9.87 5.93
C LEU A 161 0.49 -11.05 4.98
N GLY A 162 1.16 -10.88 3.83
CA GLY A 162 1.27 -11.87 2.78
C GLY A 162 1.64 -13.28 3.27
N PRO A 163 2.79 -13.47 3.93
CA PRO A 163 3.19 -14.76 4.47
C PRO A 163 2.21 -15.31 5.51
N LYS A 164 1.70 -14.45 6.40
CA LYS A 164 0.80 -14.82 7.50
C LYS A 164 -0.57 -15.31 7.01
N LEU A 165 -1.02 -14.74 5.91
CA LEU A 165 -2.32 -15.07 5.31
C LEU A 165 -2.20 -16.09 4.17
N GLY A 166 -0.99 -16.61 3.88
CA GLY A 166 -0.76 -17.51 2.75
C GLY A 166 -1.00 -16.86 1.38
N LEU A 167 -0.85 -15.53 1.28
CA LEU A 167 -1.08 -14.72 0.08
C LEU A 167 0.20 -14.40 -0.70
N VAL A 168 1.27 -15.16 -0.48
CA VAL A 168 2.52 -15.14 -1.25
C VAL A 168 3.07 -16.58 -1.36
N PRO A 169 4.01 -16.83 -2.30
CA PRO A 169 4.83 -18.04 -2.29
C PRO A 169 5.51 -18.29 -0.93
N ASP A 170 5.63 -19.56 -0.54
CA ASP A 170 6.44 -19.91 0.64
C ASP A 170 7.91 -19.64 0.30
N VAL A 171 8.64 -19.05 1.23
CA VAL A 171 10.07 -18.71 1.05
C VAL A 171 10.93 -19.95 0.82
N ALA A 172 10.51 -21.12 1.32
CA ALA A 172 11.19 -22.39 1.10
C ALA A 172 11.05 -22.88 -0.36
N ASP A 173 9.93 -22.57 -1.01
CA ASP A 173 9.66 -22.95 -2.40
C ASP A 173 10.21 -21.89 -3.38
N ASP A 174 10.11 -20.62 -3.00
CA ASP A 174 10.51 -19.48 -3.82
C ASP A 174 10.97 -18.31 -2.93
N SER A 175 12.28 -18.20 -2.76
CA SER A 175 12.90 -17.22 -1.89
C SER A 175 12.77 -15.76 -2.36
N VAL A 176 12.39 -15.54 -3.63
CA VAL A 176 12.22 -14.20 -4.21
C VAL A 176 10.77 -13.86 -4.57
N GLY A 177 9.87 -14.84 -4.56
CA GLY A 177 8.47 -14.72 -4.96
C GLY A 177 7.72 -13.60 -4.27
N MET A 178 7.94 -13.41 -2.96
CA MET A 178 7.34 -12.31 -2.21
C MET A 178 7.69 -10.92 -2.79
N TYR A 179 8.93 -10.73 -3.25
CA TYR A 179 9.34 -9.45 -3.85
C TYR A 179 8.73 -9.24 -5.23
N HIS A 180 8.52 -10.32 -6.00
CA HIS A 180 7.78 -10.25 -7.27
C HIS A 180 6.32 -9.87 -7.05
N VAL A 181 5.64 -10.52 -6.09
CA VAL A 181 4.26 -10.17 -5.70
C VAL A 181 4.20 -8.70 -5.23
N ASN A 182 5.15 -8.27 -4.42
CA ASN A 182 5.19 -6.88 -3.94
C ASN A 182 5.37 -5.87 -5.08
N ALA A 183 6.26 -6.15 -6.03
CA ALA A 183 6.47 -5.29 -7.20
C ALA A 183 5.20 -5.17 -8.06
N LEU A 184 4.45 -6.26 -8.23
CA LEU A 184 3.18 -6.27 -8.94
C LEU A 184 2.11 -5.43 -8.23
N ALA A 185 1.99 -5.59 -6.91
CA ALA A 185 1.07 -4.78 -6.10
C ALA A 185 1.43 -3.28 -6.14
N LEU A 186 2.71 -2.94 -5.98
CA LEU A 186 3.21 -1.56 -6.11
C LEU A 186 2.86 -0.96 -7.48
N THR A 187 3.11 -1.71 -8.56
CA THR A 187 2.79 -1.27 -9.93
C THR A 187 1.30 -1.01 -10.12
N ALA A 188 0.44 -1.86 -9.55
CA ALA A 188 -1.02 -1.67 -9.61
C ALA A 188 -1.44 -0.42 -8.81
N LEU A 189 -0.89 -0.24 -7.60
CA LEU A 189 -1.18 0.92 -6.76
C LEU A 189 -0.73 2.22 -7.42
N ASP A 190 0.41 2.25 -8.11
CA ASP A 190 0.87 3.44 -8.82
C ASP A 190 -0.09 3.83 -9.94
N GLY A 191 -0.29 2.93 -10.91
CA GLY A 191 -1.01 3.28 -12.13
C GLY A 191 -2.52 3.27 -12.03
N LEU A 192 -3.06 2.46 -11.13
CA LEU A 192 -4.49 2.18 -11.04
C LEU A 192 -5.09 2.57 -9.70
N SER A 193 -4.31 3.14 -8.77
CA SER A 193 -4.84 3.78 -7.55
C SER A 193 -4.33 5.22 -7.36
N ASN A 194 -3.04 5.49 -7.47
CA ASN A 194 -2.48 6.84 -7.29
C ASN A 194 -2.87 7.73 -8.48
N GLU A 195 -2.59 7.28 -9.70
CA GLU A 195 -2.88 8.09 -10.88
C GLU A 195 -4.38 8.46 -11.04
N PRO A 196 -5.37 7.57 -10.79
CA PRO A 196 -6.78 7.96 -10.76
C PRO A 196 -7.14 9.06 -9.75
N HIS A 197 -6.53 9.04 -8.57
CA HIS A 197 -6.70 10.11 -7.58
C HIS A 197 -6.13 11.43 -8.12
N ASP A 198 -4.95 11.37 -8.72
CA ASP A 198 -4.26 12.54 -9.25
C ASP A 198 -4.93 13.08 -10.53
N VAL A 199 -5.80 12.30 -11.19
CA VAL A 199 -6.64 12.80 -12.29
C VAL A 199 -7.57 13.91 -11.81
N HIS A 200 -8.19 13.77 -10.64
CA HIS A 200 -9.09 14.80 -10.10
C HIS A 200 -8.41 15.71 -9.05
N HIS A 201 -7.14 15.49 -8.73
CA HIS A 201 -6.29 16.39 -7.93
C HIS A 201 -4.89 16.62 -8.55
N PRO A 202 -4.78 17.08 -9.80
CA PRO A 202 -3.50 17.14 -10.53
C PRO A 202 -2.53 18.22 -10.04
N ILE A 203 -3.01 19.24 -9.31
CA ILE A 203 -2.17 20.32 -8.77
C ILE A 203 -1.86 20.08 -7.30
N ALA A 204 -2.90 19.83 -6.50
CA ALA A 204 -2.76 19.66 -5.06
C ALA A 204 -3.85 18.75 -4.51
N SER A 205 -3.42 17.72 -3.76
CA SER A 205 -4.30 16.77 -3.07
C SER A 205 -5.20 17.43 -2.01
N GLY A 206 -4.78 18.57 -1.46
CA GLY A 206 -5.53 19.35 -0.47
C GLY A 206 -6.44 20.44 -1.05
N ALA A 207 -6.41 20.69 -2.36
CA ALA A 207 -7.29 21.65 -3.02
C ALA A 207 -8.58 20.97 -3.49
N TYR A 208 -9.66 21.73 -3.64
CA TYR A 208 -10.92 21.18 -4.14
C TYR A 208 -10.79 20.79 -5.62
N TYR A 209 -11.65 19.88 -6.10
CA TYR A 209 -11.65 19.49 -7.51
C TYR A 209 -12.01 20.67 -8.42
N GLU A 210 -13.00 21.45 -8.00
CA GLU A 210 -13.53 22.59 -8.75
C GLU A 210 -12.48 23.68 -9.01
N GLU A 211 -11.45 23.77 -8.16
CA GLU A 211 -10.34 24.73 -8.26
C GLU A 211 -9.25 24.30 -9.25
N GLN A 212 -9.28 23.05 -9.72
CA GLN A 212 -8.27 22.45 -10.61
C GLN A 212 -8.90 21.60 -11.73
N LYS A 213 -10.16 21.89 -12.08
CA LYS A 213 -10.96 21.12 -13.04
C LYS A 213 -10.40 21.20 -14.46
N GLU A 214 -9.86 22.34 -14.88
CA GLU A 214 -9.27 22.48 -16.22
C GLU A 214 -8.04 21.60 -16.41
N GLU A 215 -7.19 21.51 -15.39
CA GLU A 215 -6.04 20.61 -15.36
C GLU A 215 -6.47 19.15 -15.24
N ALA A 216 -7.53 18.88 -14.48
CA ALA A 216 -8.09 17.54 -14.34
C ALA A 216 -8.58 16.99 -15.68
N LEU A 217 -9.22 17.81 -16.52
CA LEU A 217 -9.63 17.43 -17.86
C LEU A 217 -8.43 17.01 -18.74
N LYS A 218 -7.34 17.80 -18.70
CA LYS A 218 -6.11 17.49 -19.44
C LYS A 218 -5.46 16.20 -18.93
N LYS A 219 -5.39 16.03 -17.62
CA LYS A 219 -4.82 14.85 -16.96
C LYS A 219 -5.66 13.60 -17.25
N ALA A 220 -6.98 13.73 -17.25
CA ALA A 220 -7.90 12.64 -17.56
C ALA A 220 -7.75 12.16 -19.00
N ALA A 221 -7.59 13.07 -19.97
CA ALA A 221 -7.37 12.71 -21.37
C ALA A 221 -6.09 11.87 -21.55
N ASP A 222 -4.96 12.29 -20.95
CA ASP A 222 -3.71 11.51 -20.94
C ASP A 222 -3.89 10.16 -20.22
N TYR A 223 -4.55 10.18 -19.06
CA TYR A 223 -4.75 8.96 -18.27
C TYR A 223 -5.51 7.88 -19.06
N ARG A 224 -6.64 8.26 -19.69
CA ARG A 224 -7.46 7.32 -20.49
C ARG A 224 -6.77 6.86 -21.77
N ALA A 225 -6.07 7.76 -22.47
CA ALA A 225 -5.45 7.44 -23.76
C ALA A 225 -4.12 6.67 -23.63
N VAL A 226 -3.36 6.93 -22.56
CA VAL A 226 -1.96 6.46 -22.44
C VAL A 226 -1.77 5.59 -21.21
N ARG A 227 -2.09 6.12 -20.03
CA ARG A 227 -1.69 5.50 -18.76
C ARG A 227 -2.48 4.24 -18.46
N LEU A 228 -3.80 4.33 -18.45
CA LEU A 228 -4.70 3.22 -18.16
C LEU A 228 -4.46 2.02 -19.13
N PRO A 229 -4.41 2.21 -20.46
CA PRO A 229 -4.04 1.16 -21.40
C PRO A 229 -2.65 0.55 -21.15
N LYS A 230 -1.66 1.36 -20.73
CA LYS A 230 -0.31 0.90 -20.42
C LYS A 230 -0.28 -0.04 -19.22
N PHE A 231 -0.99 0.31 -18.13
CA PHE A 231 -1.04 -0.54 -16.94
C PHE A 231 -1.87 -1.81 -17.17
N LEU A 232 -3.04 -1.71 -17.82
CA LEU A 232 -3.80 -2.92 -18.20
C LEU A 232 -2.99 -3.83 -19.12
N GLY A 233 -2.29 -3.24 -20.10
CA GLY A 233 -1.41 -4.00 -21.00
C GLY A 233 -0.21 -4.61 -20.29
N TYR A 234 0.30 -3.99 -19.21
CA TYR A 234 1.34 -4.58 -18.38
C TYR A 234 0.83 -5.84 -17.67
N PHE A 235 -0.32 -5.77 -17.00
CA PHE A 235 -0.88 -6.93 -16.31
C PHE A 235 -1.33 -8.04 -17.26
N GLU A 236 -1.80 -7.70 -18.46
CA GLU A 236 -2.07 -8.69 -19.51
C GLU A 236 -0.80 -9.47 -19.90
N ARG A 237 0.34 -8.76 -20.03
CA ARG A 237 1.65 -9.41 -20.28
C ARG A 237 2.10 -10.26 -19.10
N VAL A 238 1.89 -9.81 -17.86
CA VAL A 238 2.21 -10.59 -16.65
C VAL A 238 1.42 -11.90 -16.65
N LEU A 239 0.10 -11.85 -16.86
CA LEU A 239 -0.77 -13.04 -16.93
C LEU A 239 -0.50 -13.93 -18.15
N SER A 240 0.10 -13.39 -19.21
CA SER A 240 0.52 -14.18 -20.36
C SER A 240 1.91 -14.78 -20.21
N GLY A 241 2.71 -14.27 -19.27
CA GLY A 241 4.08 -14.69 -19.04
C GLY A 241 4.17 -16.02 -18.27
N PRO A 242 5.26 -16.77 -18.43
CA PRO A 242 5.42 -18.09 -17.78
C PRO A 242 5.43 -18.02 -16.25
N ALA A 243 5.91 -16.91 -15.68
CA ALA A 243 5.95 -16.70 -14.23
C ALA A 243 4.54 -16.66 -13.58
N SER A 244 3.48 -16.42 -14.36
CA SER A 244 2.09 -16.52 -13.88
C SER A 244 1.70 -17.95 -13.51
N GLY A 245 2.41 -18.97 -14.01
CA GLY A 245 2.09 -20.37 -13.72
C GLY A 245 0.77 -20.85 -14.33
N GLY A 246 0.40 -20.34 -15.51
CA GLY A 246 -0.83 -20.73 -16.22
C GLY A 246 -1.78 -19.58 -16.55
N GLY A 247 -1.46 -18.37 -16.09
CA GLY A 247 -2.15 -17.14 -16.46
C GLY A 247 -3.53 -16.94 -15.84
N GLU A 248 -3.85 -17.72 -14.81
CA GLU A 248 -5.03 -17.50 -13.96
C GLU A 248 -4.78 -16.44 -12.89
N TRP A 249 -3.56 -16.41 -12.35
CA TRP A 249 -3.09 -15.51 -11.31
C TRP A 249 -1.80 -14.82 -11.75
N LEU A 250 -1.48 -13.69 -11.14
CA LEU A 250 -0.36 -12.85 -11.55
C LEU A 250 1.00 -13.53 -11.35
N TYR A 251 1.13 -14.45 -10.40
CA TYR A 251 2.41 -15.09 -10.09
C TYR A 251 2.25 -16.49 -9.49
N GLY A 252 3.09 -17.43 -9.91
CA GLY A 252 3.28 -18.72 -9.24
C GLY A 252 2.07 -19.66 -9.28
N GLY A 253 1.10 -19.45 -10.19
CA GLY A 253 -0.05 -20.33 -10.37
C GLY A 253 -1.06 -20.32 -9.22
N LYS A 254 -0.96 -19.38 -8.27
CA LYS A 254 -1.85 -19.26 -7.12
C LYS A 254 -2.22 -17.82 -6.85
N MET A 255 -3.38 -17.60 -6.23
CA MET A 255 -3.81 -16.27 -5.83
C MET A 255 -2.86 -15.69 -4.77
N THR A 256 -2.50 -14.42 -4.95
CA THR A 256 -1.68 -13.63 -4.05
C THR A 256 -2.38 -12.33 -3.69
N TYR A 257 -1.82 -11.55 -2.76
CA TYR A 257 -2.37 -10.23 -2.48
C TYR A 257 -2.27 -9.28 -3.68
N ALA A 258 -1.36 -9.51 -4.64
CA ALA A 258 -1.29 -8.69 -5.85
C ALA A 258 -2.53 -8.86 -6.74
N ASP A 259 -3.11 -10.06 -6.78
CA ASP A 259 -4.35 -10.33 -7.51
C ASP A 259 -5.53 -9.57 -6.89
N LEU A 260 -5.61 -9.55 -5.56
CA LEU A 260 -6.62 -8.78 -4.81
C LEU A 260 -6.45 -7.27 -4.99
N VAL A 261 -5.20 -6.79 -5.03
CA VAL A 261 -4.89 -5.38 -5.33
C VAL A 261 -5.34 -5.03 -6.74
N LEU A 262 -4.98 -5.85 -7.75
CA LEU A 262 -5.38 -5.61 -9.14
C LEU A 262 -6.91 -5.66 -9.30
N PHE A 263 -7.58 -6.60 -8.65
CA PHE A 263 -9.05 -6.66 -8.62
C PHE A 263 -9.65 -5.33 -8.12
N GLN A 264 -9.19 -4.84 -6.96
CA GLN A 264 -9.72 -3.61 -6.36
C GLN A 264 -9.42 -2.36 -7.18
N THR A 265 -8.23 -2.28 -7.80
CA THR A 265 -7.90 -1.13 -8.64
C THR A 265 -8.70 -1.14 -9.95
N VAL A 266 -8.88 -2.31 -10.59
CA VAL A 266 -9.74 -2.47 -11.77
C VAL A 266 -11.20 -2.12 -11.44
N ASP A 267 -11.71 -2.54 -10.28
CA ASP A 267 -13.05 -2.17 -9.80
C ASP A 267 -13.20 -0.65 -9.64
N GLY A 268 -12.22 -0.02 -9.00
CA GLY A 268 -12.20 1.42 -8.76
C GLY A 268 -12.13 2.25 -10.03
N VAL A 269 -11.23 1.92 -10.97
CA VAL A 269 -11.15 2.64 -12.25
C VAL A 269 -12.38 2.38 -13.12
N SER A 270 -13.02 1.22 -13.00
CA SER A 270 -14.30 0.94 -13.67
C SER A 270 -15.45 1.78 -13.12
N TYR A 271 -15.42 2.11 -11.82
CA TYR A 271 -16.35 3.07 -11.24
C TYR A 271 -16.06 4.50 -11.69
N ALA A 272 -14.79 4.91 -11.72
CA ALA A 272 -14.41 6.29 -12.06
C ALA A 272 -14.62 6.60 -13.56
N PHE A 273 -14.23 5.68 -14.44
CA PHE A 273 -14.22 5.83 -15.90
C PHE A 273 -15.01 4.69 -16.60
N PRO A 274 -16.33 4.54 -16.32
CA PRO A 274 -17.11 3.41 -16.80
C PRO A 274 -17.14 3.27 -18.32
N LYS A 275 -17.18 4.38 -19.08
CA LYS A 275 -17.21 4.32 -20.55
C LYS A 275 -15.86 3.90 -21.12
N CYS A 276 -14.77 4.50 -20.63
CA CYS A 276 -13.42 4.13 -21.04
C CYS A 276 -13.13 2.65 -20.74
N MET A 277 -13.42 2.20 -19.51
CA MET A 277 -13.22 0.80 -19.13
C MET A 277 -14.13 -0.15 -19.92
N GLY A 278 -15.35 0.25 -20.26
CA GLY A 278 -16.24 -0.50 -21.15
C GLY A 278 -15.65 -0.70 -22.56
N LYS A 279 -15.08 0.36 -23.16
CA LYS A 279 -14.39 0.28 -24.46
C LYS A 279 -13.13 -0.59 -24.39
N LEU A 280 -12.32 -0.43 -23.33
CA LEU A 280 -11.12 -1.24 -23.11
C LEU A 280 -11.47 -2.72 -22.92
N LYS A 281 -12.53 -3.06 -22.17
CA LYS A 281 -13.04 -4.44 -22.02
C LYS A 281 -13.48 -5.02 -23.36
N SER A 282 -14.25 -4.24 -24.13
CA SER A 282 -14.77 -4.67 -25.44
C SER A 282 -13.70 -4.78 -26.53
N SER A 283 -12.53 -4.17 -26.33
CA SER A 283 -11.42 -4.24 -27.29
C SER A 283 -10.78 -5.63 -27.44
N GLY A 284 -11.00 -6.53 -26.47
CA GLY A 284 -10.39 -7.86 -26.44
C GLY A 284 -8.89 -7.88 -26.07
N LYS A 285 -8.25 -6.72 -25.89
CA LYS A 285 -6.80 -6.62 -25.63
C LYS A 285 -6.37 -7.00 -24.21
N TYR A 286 -7.30 -7.00 -23.26
CA TYR A 286 -7.02 -7.19 -21.82
C TYR A 286 -7.84 -8.34 -21.23
N GLY A 287 -8.05 -9.39 -22.04
CA GLY A 287 -8.95 -10.49 -21.71
C GLY A 287 -8.58 -11.19 -20.42
N LYS A 288 -7.29 -11.43 -20.16
CA LYS A 288 -6.83 -12.09 -18.93
C LYS A 288 -7.00 -11.20 -17.71
N VAL A 289 -6.76 -9.88 -17.84
CA VAL A 289 -6.99 -8.94 -16.73
C VAL A 289 -8.46 -8.94 -16.31
N PHE A 290 -9.39 -8.86 -17.26
CA PHE A 290 -10.81 -8.93 -16.93
C PHE A 290 -11.24 -10.31 -16.45
N ALA A 291 -10.64 -11.40 -16.94
CA ALA A 291 -10.88 -12.74 -16.41
C ALA A 291 -10.42 -12.87 -14.94
N LEU A 292 -9.27 -12.30 -14.58
CA LEU A 292 -8.81 -12.23 -13.19
C LEU A 292 -9.79 -11.43 -12.33
N TYR A 293 -10.26 -10.28 -12.82
CA TYR A 293 -11.26 -9.47 -12.12
C TYR A 293 -12.53 -10.29 -11.80
N GLU A 294 -13.12 -10.95 -12.80
CA GLU A 294 -14.33 -11.76 -12.58
C GLU A 294 -14.06 -12.96 -11.65
N ARG A 295 -12.88 -13.57 -11.76
CA ARG A 295 -12.49 -14.70 -10.91
C ARG A 295 -12.37 -14.30 -9.43
N VAL A 296 -11.67 -13.21 -9.11
CA VAL A 296 -11.57 -12.70 -7.74
C VAL A 296 -12.94 -12.31 -7.20
N LYS A 297 -13.75 -11.63 -8.03
CA LYS A 297 -15.13 -11.23 -7.66
C LYS A 297 -16.03 -12.41 -7.32
N ALA A 298 -15.81 -13.56 -7.97
CA ALA A 298 -16.60 -14.77 -7.80
C ALA A 298 -16.16 -15.64 -6.60
N LEU A 299 -15.04 -15.34 -5.93
CA LEU A 299 -14.62 -16.10 -4.75
C LEU A 299 -15.65 -15.93 -3.64
N ASP A 300 -16.15 -17.03 -3.05
CA ASP A 300 -17.27 -17.02 -2.11
C ASP A 300 -17.12 -15.97 -0.99
N LYS A 301 -15.94 -15.87 -0.37
CA LYS A 301 -15.66 -14.91 0.71
C LYS A 301 -15.66 -13.47 0.20
N ILE A 302 -15.06 -13.22 -0.97
CA ILE A 302 -15.04 -11.89 -1.59
C ILE A 302 -16.45 -11.48 -2.01
N LYS A 303 -17.17 -12.34 -2.71
CA LYS A 303 -18.56 -12.12 -3.08
C LYS A 303 -19.41 -11.76 -1.85
N SER A 304 -19.32 -12.57 -0.79
CA SER A 304 -20.03 -12.32 0.47
C SER A 304 -19.67 -10.96 1.08
N TYR A 305 -18.38 -10.59 1.07
CA TYR A 305 -17.94 -9.28 1.55
C TYR A 305 -18.50 -8.14 0.71
N LEU A 306 -18.43 -8.24 -0.62
CA LEU A 306 -18.91 -7.22 -1.56
C LEU A 306 -20.42 -6.97 -1.45
N GLU A 307 -21.18 -7.99 -1.06
CA GLU A 307 -22.64 -7.92 -0.82
C GLU A 307 -22.99 -7.45 0.60
N SER A 308 -22.01 -7.31 1.50
CA SER A 308 -22.22 -6.92 2.90
C SER A 308 -22.15 -5.41 3.13
N ASP A 309 -22.69 -4.96 4.27
CA ASP A 309 -22.58 -3.56 4.72
C ASP A 309 -21.13 -3.14 5.06
N ARG A 310 -20.20 -4.10 5.19
CA ARG A 310 -18.78 -3.80 5.43
C ARG A 310 -18.13 -3.17 4.20
N ARG A 311 -18.53 -3.60 2.99
CA ARG A 311 -18.04 -3.03 1.74
C ARG A 311 -18.58 -1.62 1.56
N GLN A 312 -17.71 -0.64 1.78
CA GLN A 312 -18.07 0.76 1.57
C GLN A 312 -18.31 1.04 0.08
N LYS A 313 -19.26 1.95 -0.20
CA LYS A 313 -19.51 2.43 -1.56
C LYS A 313 -18.44 3.44 -1.96
N TYR A 314 -18.08 3.48 -3.24
CA TYR A 314 -17.26 4.58 -3.76
C TYR A 314 -17.97 5.92 -3.55
N SER A 315 -17.21 6.94 -3.18
CA SER A 315 -17.67 8.30 -2.93
C SER A 315 -16.52 9.28 -3.16
N MET A 316 -16.31 10.28 -2.30
CA MET A 316 -15.26 11.30 -2.42
C MET A 316 -13.87 10.78 -2.00
N GLY A 317 -13.51 9.57 -2.44
CA GLY A 317 -12.24 8.90 -2.18
C GLY A 317 -11.25 9.02 -3.33
N ILE A 318 -10.52 7.92 -3.58
CA ILE A 318 -9.55 7.75 -4.69
C ILE A 318 -10.23 7.67 -6.05
N TYR A 319 -11.34 6.94 -6.12
CA TYR A 319 -12.07 6.70 -7.36
C TYR A 319 -13.32 7.55 -7.33
N ARG A 320 -13.34 8.63 -8.10
CA ARG A 320 -14.48 9.54 -8.23
C ARG A 320 -15.01 9.50 -9.64
N HIS A 321 -16.32 9.34 -9.77
CA HIS A 321 -16.97 9.42 -11.07
C HIS A 321 -17.37 10.88 -11.34
N TYR A 322 -16.60 11.54 -12.21
CA TYR A 322 -16.94 12.81 -12.82
C TYR A 322 -17.19 12.56 -14.30
N PRO A 323 -18.43 12.68 -14.80
CA PRO A 323 -18.74 12.39 -16.20
C PRO A 323 -17.85 13.15 -17.20
N GLU A 324 -17.49 14.38 -16.89
CA GLU A 324 -16.61 15.22 -17.70
C GLU A 324 -15.14 14.74 -17.74
N LEU A 325 -14.72 13.91 -16.78
CA LEU A 325 -13.39 13.31 -16.76
C LEU A 325 -13.37 11.92 -17.41
N ASP A 326 -14.51 11.38 -17.82
CA ASP A 326 -14.57 10.15 -18.62
C ASP A 326 -14.59 10.48 -20.12
N GLU A 327 -14.88 9.49 -20.95
CA GLU A 327 -15.12 9.68 -22.38
C GLU A 327 -16.55 10.14 -22.68
N ASP A 328 -16.72 10.73 -23.86
CA ASP A 328 -18.05 10.93 -24.46
C ASP A 328 -18.66 9.59 -24.91
#